data_AF-A0A258BTW4-F1
#
_entry.id   AF-A0A258BTW4-F1
#
_cell.length_a   1.000
_cell.length_b   1.000
_cell.length_c   1.000
_cell.angle_alpha   90.00
_cell.angle_beta   90.00
_cell.angle_gamma   90.00
#
_symmetry.space_group_name_H-M   'P 1'
#
loop_
_entity.id
_entity.type
_entity.pdbx_description
1 polymer ?
#
loop_
_entity_poly.entity_id
_entity_poly.type
_entity_poly.pdbx_seq_one_letter_code
_entity_poly.pdbx_strand_id
1 'polypeptide(L)'
;MRRSLVRSSFAVEGADPVIEQCMRDLREVLRDDDLDHGLASLVPRLERAVLDTERNKQARIERLAQGLQRLTAQLLALPLPSEVRKPLKAYARTVRTRAAQSRELPGLLGELGELQDRALTVQMAGAPRAVGLFGRLFGQREAEVAASVAVMDTAVAEPLDADSQVAQETAAVAPATPPSLGAE
;
A
#
# COMPACT_ATOMS: atom_id res chain seq x y z
N MET A 1 16.93 31.22 19.65
CA MET A 1 16.98 29.80 19.23
C MET A 1 15.75 29.03 19.75
N ARG A 2 14.57 29.15 19.13
CA ARG A 2 13.32 28.51 19.59
C ARG A 2 12.45 27.92 18.44
N ARG A 3 13.07 27.49 17.34
CA ARG A 3 12.31 26.99 16.15
C ARG A 3 12.83 25.68 15.52
N SER A 4 13.90 25.06 16.02
CA SER A 4 14.38 23.76 15.51
C SER A 4 13.68 22.53 16.09
N LEU A 5 12.90 22.68 17.17
CA LEU A 5 12.22 21.57 17.86
C LEU A 5 10.76 21.38 17.45
N VAL A 6 10.37 21.86 16.26
CA VAL A 6 9.02 21.70 15.70
C VAL A 6 9.02 20.79 14.46
N ARG A 7 10.21 20.46 13.93
CA ARG A 7 10.35 19.52 12.78
C ARG A 7 10.70 18.09 13.19
N SER A 8 10.73 17.79 14.48
CA SER A 8 10.78 16.41 15.02
C SER A 8 9.38 15.88 15.34
N SER A 9 8.35 16.33 14.62
CA SER A 9 7.04 15.67 14.64
C SER A 9 7.21 14.30 13.98
N PHE A 10 7.66 13.34 14.79
CA PHE A 10 7.10 12.00 14.96
C PHE A 10 6.31 11.43 13.76
N ALA A 11 6.87 11.49 12.57
CA ALA A 11 6.37 10.79 11.39
C ALA A 11 6.69 9.30 11.55
N VAL A 12 6.09 8.66 12.55
CA VAL A 12 5.86 7.23 12.53
C VAL A 12 4.50 7.07 11.86
N GLU A 13 4.51 6.56 10.63
CA GLU A 13 3.31 6.09 9.95
C GLU A 13 2.55 5.15 10.92
N GLY A 14 1.41 5.64 11.44
CA GLY A 14 0.55 4.88 12.36
C GLY A 14 0.49 5.37 13.82
N ALA A 15 1.01 6.54 14.17
CA ALA A 15 0.72 7.15 15.47
C ALA A 15 -0.79 7.46 15.61
N ASP A 16 -1.37 7.15 16.78
CA ASP A 16 -2.80 7.41 17.04
C ASP A 16 -3.03 8.93 17.22
N PRO A 17 -3.92 9.57 16.43
CA PRO A 17 -4.16 11.01 16.50
C PRO A 17 -4.60 11.48 17.88
N VAL A 18 -5.17 10.59 18.70
CA VAL A 18 -5.55 10.89 20.09
C VAL A 18 -4.31 11.10 20.97
N ILE A 19 -3.27 10.29 20.80
CA ILE A 19 -1.99 10.46 21.52
C ILE A 19 -1.31 11.76 21.09
N GLU A 20 -1.33 12.08 19.80
CA GLU A 20 -0.75 13.33 19.29
C GLU A 20 -1.44 14.57 19.86
N GLN A 21 -2.77 14.56 19.95
CA GLN A 21 -3.52 15.63 20.60
C GLN A 21 -3.16 15.74 22.08
N CYS A 22 -3.06 14.62 22.78
CA CYS A 22 -2.78 14.63 24.21
C CYS A 22 -1.35 15.11 24.52
N MET A 23 -0.37 14.79 23.67
CA MET A 23 1.00 15.31 23.76
C MET A 23 1.08 16.82 23.44
N ARG A 24 0.19 17.33 22.58
CA ARG A 24 0.06 18.79 22.35
C ARG A 24 -0.52 19.49 23.56
N ASP A 25 -1.59 18.95 24.13
CA ASP A 25 -2.22 19.50 25.34
C ASP A 25 -1.21 19.52 26.51
N LEU A 26 -0.37 18.47 26.65
CA LEU A 26 0.69 18.42 27.67
C LEU A 26 1.70 19.58 27.48
N ARG A 27 2.04 19.89 26.23
CA ARG A 27 2.97 20.97 25.90
C ARG A 27 2.39 22.35 26.22
N GLU A 28 1.09 22.54 26.07
CA GLU A 28 0.41 23.79 26.42
C GLU A 28 0.29 23.96 27.95
N VAL A 29 -0.08 22.90 28.68
CA VAL A 29 -0.08 22.93 30.16
C VAL A 29 1.30 23.24 30.74
N LEU A 30 2.38 22.71 30.14
CA LEU A 30 3.75 22.99 30.56
C LEU A 30 4.22 24.42 30.26
N ARG A 31 3.44 25.20 29.49
CA ARG A 31 3.72 26.60 29.18
C ARG A 31 2.94 27.58 30.05
N ASP A 32 1.87 27.13 30.69
CA ASP A 32 1.03 27.94 31.56
C ASP A 32 1.58 27.99 33.00
N ASP A 33 1.20 29.04 33.74
CA ASP A 33 1.65 29.27 35.12
C ASP A 33 0.89 28.41 36.17
N ASP A 34 -0.18 27.70 35.78
CA ASP A 34 -0.97 26.80 36.64
C ASP A 34 -0.76 25.32 36.27
N LEU A 35 0.47 24.87 36.50
CA LEU A 35 0.93 23.51 36.21
C LEU A 35 0.18 22.44 37.02
N ASP A 36 -0.12 22.71 38.29
CA ASP A 36 -0.71 21.74 39.21
C ASP A 36 -2.13 21.38 38.78
N HIS A 37 -2.97 22.38 38.47
CA HIS A 37 -4.31 22.13 37.97
C HIS A 37 -4.28 21.53 36.56
N GLY A 38 -3.42 22.05 35.68
CA GLY A 38 -3.30 21.56 34.30
C GLY A 38 -2.93 20.08 34.25
N LEU A 39 -1.90 19.67 35.00
CA LEU A 39 -1.45 18.28 35.06
C LEU A 39 -2.47 17.36 35.70
N ALA A 40 -3.14 17.78 36.79
CA ALA A 40 -4.19 17.00 37.44
C ALA A 40 -5.34 16.63 36.48
N SER A 41 -5.65 17.52 35.53
CA SER A 41 -6.68 17.27 34.50
C SER A 41 -6.17 16.43 33.32
N LEU A 42 -4.88 16.52 33.01
CA LEU A 42 -4.32 16.01 31.77
C LEU A 42 -3.80 14.57 31.90
N VAL A 43 -3.26 14.19 33.06
CA VAL A 43 -2.79 12.82 33.32
C VAL A 43 -3.89 11.77 33.09
N PRO A 44 -5.11 11.89 33.65
CA PRO A 44 -6.17 10.91 33.41
C PRO A 44 -6.59 10.80 31.94
N ARG A 45 -6.50 11.91 31.19
CA ARG A 45 -6.80 11.95 29.75
C ARG A 45 -5.74 11.23 28.94
N LEU A 46 -4.45 11.41 29.28
CA LEU A 46 -3.33 10.68 28.67
C LEU A 46 -3.45 9.18 28.91
N GLU A 47 -3.68 8.76 30.15
CA GLU A 47 -3.85 7.35 30.51
C GLU A 47 -4.98 6.71 29.68
N ARG A 48 -6.11 7.39 29.57
CA ARG A 48 -7.24 6.92 28.76
C ARG A 48 -6.90 6.85 27.27
N ALA A 49 -6.28 7.89 26.73
CA ALA A 49 -5.85 7.94 25.33
C ALA A 49 -4.88 6.79 24.97
N VAL A 50 -3.93 6.50 25.85
CA VAL A 50 -2.95 5.41 25.68
C VAL A 50 -3.65 4.05 25.72
N LEU A 51 -4.50 3.83 26.73
CA LEU A 51 -5.26 2.58 26.85
C LEU A 51 -6.17 2.34 25.63
N ASP A 52 -6.84 3.38 25.15
CA ASP A 52 -7.71 3.28 23.99
C ASP A 52 -6.92 3.02 22.70
N THR A 53 -5.74 3.64 22.54
CA THR A 53 -4.83 3.34 21.43
C THR A 53 -4.40 1.88 21.41
N GLU A 54 -3.97 1.33 22.55
CA GLU A 54 -3.54 -0.07 22.63
C GLU A 54 -4.70 -1.04 22.38
N ARG A 55 -5.90 -0.74 22.91
CA ARG A 55 -7.13 -1.51 22.59
C ARG A 55 -7.44 -1.48 21.10
N ASN A 56 -7.38 -0.30 20.49
CA ASN A 56 -7.64 -0.11 19.07
C ASN A 56 -6.63 -0.88 18.21
N LYS A 57 -5.35 -0.82 18.58
CA LYS A 57 -4.27 -1.57 17.94
C LYS A 57 -4.50 -3.07 18.05
N GLN A 58 -4.85 -3.58 19.24
CA GLN A 58 -5.16 -4.99 19.43
C GLN A 58 -6.36 -5.45 18.59
N ALA A 59 -7.43 -4.66 18.54
CA ALA A 59 -8.60 -4.94 17.72
C ALA A 59 -8.29 -4.90 16.21
N ARG A 60 -7.37 -4.04 15.75
CA ARG A 60 -6.88 -4.05 14.36
C ARG A 60 -6.10 -5.34 14.06
N ILE A 61 -5.19 -5.73 14.95
CA ILE A 61 -4.40 -6.97 14.81
C ILE A 61 -5.31 -8.20 14.74
N GLU A 62 -6.32 -8.28 15.61
CA GLU A 62 -7.26 -9.40 15.61
C GLU A 62 -8.08 -9.46 14.30
N ARG A 63 -8.58 -8.33 13.80
CA ARG A 63 -9.27 -8.28 12.51
C ARG A 63 -8.37 -8.72 11.35
N LEU A 64 -7.11 -8.32 11.34
CA LEU A 64 -6.14 -8.76 10.33
C LEU A 64 -5.91 -10.28 10.42
N ALA A 65 -5.69 -10.82 11.63
CA ALA A 65 -5.53 -12.25 11.85
C ALA A 65 -6.73 -13.06 11.36
N GLN A 66 -7.95 -12.60 11.66
CA GLN A 66 -9.19 -13.20 11.15
C GLN A 66 -9.28 -13.14 9.62
N GLY A 67 -8.87 -12.02 9.01
CA GLY A 67 -8.78 -11.87 7.56
C GLY A 67 -7.84 -12.90 6.93
N LEU A 68 -6.62 -13.04 7.47
CA LEU A 68 -5.64 -14.02 7.02
C LEU A 68 -6.19 -15.45 7.14
N GLN A 69 -6.79 -15.81 8.28
CA GLN A 69 -7.41 -17.13 8.47
C GLN A 69 -8.51 -17.42 7.45
N ARG A 70 -9.37 -16.44 7.16
CA ARG A 70 -10.43 -16.58 6.16
C ARG A 70 -9.86 -16.81 4.77
N LEU A 71 -8.82 -16.07 4.37
CA LEU A 71 -8.16 -16.25 3.08
C LEU A 71 -7.48 -17.62 2.99
N THR A 72 -6.77 -18.07 4.04
CA THR A 72 -6.18 -19.40 4.07
C THR A 72 -7.25 -20.50 3.98
N ALA A 73 -8.39 -20.33 4.66
CA ALA A 73 -9.50 -21.27 4.58
C ALA A 73 -10.10 -21.34 3.17
N GLN A 74 -10.23 -20.20 2.48
CA GLN A 74 -10.66 -20.15 1.07
C GLN A 74 -9.70 -20.90 0.15
N LEU A 75 -8.38 -20.72 0.33
CA LEU A 75 -7.37 -21.47 -0.43
C LEU A 75 -7.45 -22.97 -0.15
N LEU A 76 -7.64 -23.37 1.11
CA LEU A 76 -7.76 -24.79 1.50
C LEU A 76 -9.04 -25.46 1.02
N ALA A 77 -10.05 -24.70 0.60
CA ALA A 77 -11.27 -25.22 -0.01
C ALA A 77 -11.07 -25.60 -1.50
N LEU A 78 -10.00 -25.10 -2.13
CA LEU A 78 -9.65 -25.48 -3.51
C LEU A 78 -9.13 -26.94 -3.54
N PRO A 79 -9.31 -27.65 -4.67
CA PRO A 79 -8.77 -29.00 -4.87
C PRO A 79 -7.24 -28.95 -5.10
N LEU A 80 -6.48 -28.72 -4.04
CA LEU A 80 -5.03 -28.61 -4.08
C LEU A 80 -4.32 -29.96 -3.84
N PRO A 81 -3.18 -30.21 -4.49
CA PRO A 81 -2.34 -31.37 -4.20
C PRO A 81 -1.67 -31.25 -2.83
N SER A 82 -1.12 -32.36 -2.33
CA SER A 82 -0.69 -32.49 -0.94
C SER A 82 0.45 -31.53 -0.58
N GLU A 83 1.30 -31.23 -1.56
CA GLU A 83 2.53 -30.46 -1.46
C GLU A 83 2.23 -28.98 -1.16
N VAL A 84 1.12 -28.46 -1.69
CA VAL A 84 0.64 -27.10 -1.42
C VAL A 84 -0.31 -27.07 -0.22
N ARG A 85 -1.13 -28.11 -0.06
CA ARG A 85 -2.13 -28.16 1.02
C ARG A 85 -1.51 -28.28 2.40
N LYS A 86 -0.41 -29.03 2.55
CA LYS A 86 0.31 -29.21 3.82
C LYS A 86 0.83 -27.88 4.42
N PRO A 87 1.60 -27.05 3.70
CA PRO A 87 2.08 -25.77 4.24
C PRO A 87 0.94 -24.78 4.50
N LEU A 88 -0.12 -24.74 3.66
CA LEU A 88 -1.32 -23.94 3.97
C LEU A 88 -2.00 -24.35 5.28
N LYS A 89 -2.09 -25.66 5.57
CA LYS A 89 -2.61 -26.15 6.86
C LYS A 89 -1.70 -25.77 8.02
N ALA A 90 -0.38 -25.79 7.84
CA ALA A 90 0.57 -25.37 8.85
C ALA A 90 0.43 -23.88 9.15
N TYR A 91 0.36 -23.04 8.10
CA TYR A 91 0.09 -21.61 8.21
C TYR A 91 -1.22 -21.33 8.96
N ALA A 92 -2.33 -21.99 8.58
CA ALA A 92 -3.63 -21.81 9.21
C ALA A 92 -3.62 -22.07 10.73
N ARG A 93 -2.78 -23.00 11.20
CA ARG A 93 -2.64 -23.34 12.62
C ARG A 93 -1.87 -22.29 13.41
N THR A 94 -0.88 -21.64 12.80
CA THR A 94 0.05 -20.74 13.50
C THR A 94 -0.29 -19.26 13.31
N VAL A 95 -1.01 -18.90 12.23
CA VAL A 95 -1.26 -17.51 11.84
C VAL A 95 -1.87 -16.67 12.96
N ARG A 96 -2.84 -17.19 13.73
CA ARG A 96 -3.47 -16.43 14.82
C ARG A 96 -2.48 -16.15 15.95
N THR A 97 -1.72 -17.17 16.35
CA THR A 97 -0.71 -17.04 17.42
C THR A 97 0.42 -16.12 17.01
N ARG A 98 0.90 -16.24 15.76
CA ARG A 98 1.95 -15.36 15.23
C ARG A 98 1.45 -13.93 15.04
N ALA A 99 0.25 -13.74 14.52
CA ALA A 99 -0.32 -12.40 14.29
C ALA A 99 -0.52 -11.60 15.57
N ALA A 100 -0.68 -12.26 16.73
CA ALA A 100 -0.69 -11.58 18.03
C ALA A 100 0.59 -10.75 18.27
N GLN A 101 1.70 -11.08 17.60
CA GLN A 101 2.90 -10.27 17.57
C GLN A 101 2.83 -9.33 16.36
N SER A 102 2.58 -8.03 16.59
CA SER A 102 2.36 -7.07 15.49
C SER A 102 3.48 -7.03 14.45
N ARG A 103 4.73 -7.24 14.88
CA ARG A 103 5.92 -7.29 14.02
C ARG A 103 5.93 -8.47 13.03
N GLU A 104 5.19 -9.54 13.31
CA GLU A 104 5.11 -10.72 12.45
C GLU A 104 4.11 -10.54 11.31
N LEU A 105 3.17 -9.59 11.40
CA LEU A 105 2.12 -9.38 10.40
C LEU A 105 2.66 -9.18 8.97
N PRO A 106 3.69 -8.35 8.72
CA PRO A 106 4.26 -8.23 7.38
C PRO A 106 4.83 -9.54 6.84
N GLY A 107 5.51 -10.32 7.70
CA GLY A 107 6.05 -11.63 7.32
C GLY A 107 4.95 -12.66 7.02
N LEU A 108 3.89 -12.68 7.83
CA LEU A 108 2.72 -13.54 7.61
C LEU A 108 1.99 -13.22 6.29
N LEU A 109 1.94 -11.94 5.90
CA LEU A 109 1.38 -11.51 4.61
C LEU A 109 2.24 -12.00 3.44
N GLY A 110 3.56 -11.85 3.53
CA GLY A 110 4.49 -12.37 2.51
C GLY A 110 4.38 -13.89 2.34
N GLU A 111 4.40 -14.62 3.46
CA GLU A 111 4.25 -16.09 3.47
C GLU A 111 2.91 -16.53 2.86
N LEU A 112 1.80 -15.85 3.19
CA LEU A 112 0.50 -16.14 2.58
C LEU A 112 0.50 -15.85 1.07
N GLY A 113 1.15 -14.78 0.63
CA GLY A 113 1.31 -14.43 -0.78
C GLY A 113 2.01 -15.54 -1.57
N GLU A 114 3.12 -16.08 -1.06
CA GLU A 114 3.82 -17.21 -1.68
C GLU A 114 2.96 -18.48 -1.72
N LEU A 115 2.25 -18.79 -0.63
CA LEU A 115 1.37 -19.95 -0.57
C LEU A 115 0.19 -19.82 -1.54
N GLN A 116 -0.34 -18.61 -1.69
CA GLN A 116 -1.39 -18.28 -2.65
C GLN A 116 -0.90 -18.43 -4.09
N ASP A 117 0.28 -17.89 -4.42
CA ASP A 117 0.87 -18.01 -5.76
C ASP A 117 1.07 -19.48 -6.18
N ARG A 118 1.62 -20.30 -5.28
CA ARG A 118 1.77 -21.75 -5.51
C ARG A 118 0.42 -22.44 -5.69
N ALA A 119 -0.57 -22.11 -4.88
CA ALA A 119 -1.91 -22.69 -4.99
C ALA A 119 -2.60 -22.34 -6.31
N LEU A 120 -2.53 -21.07 -6.72
CA LEU A 120 -3.15 -20.59 -7.95
C LEU A 120 -2.42 -21.13 -9.20
N THR A 121 -1.08 -21.20 -9.17
CA THR A 121 -0.28 -21.77 -10.27
C THR A 121 -0.69 -23.22 -10.56
N VAL A 122 -0.85 -24.04 -9.53
CA VAL A 122 -1.29 -25.44 -9.70
C VAL A 122 -2.73 -25.52 -10.20
N GLN A 123 -3.63 -24.68 -9.68
CA GLN A 123 -5.03 -24.64 -10.14
C GLN A 123 -5.13 -24.25 -11.61
N MET A 124 -4.31 -23.31 -12.07
CA MET A 124 -4.26 -22.89 -13.47
C MET A 124 -3.62 -23.93 -14.39
N ALA A 125 -2.63 -24.68 -13.90
CA ALA A 125 -2.00 -25.76 -14.65
C ALA A 125 -2.92 -26.98 -14.83
N GLY A 126 -3.79 -27.24 -13.84
CA GLY A 126 -4.79 -28.33 -13.87
C GLY A 126 -6.10 -27.97 -14.60
N ALA A 127 -6.34 -26.69 -14.87
CA ALA A 127 -7.46 -26.28 -15.70
C ALA A 127 -7.15 -26.61 -17.16
N PRO A 128 -8.04 -27.29 -17.92
CA PRO A 128 -7.91 -27.31 -19.38
C PRO A 128 -7.84 -25.85 -19.82
N ARG A 129 -6.83 -25.48 -20.64
CA ARG A 129 -6.68 -24.13 -21.19
C ARG A 129 -7.92 -23.77 -22.02
N ALA A 130 -9.00 -23.41 -21.35
CA ALA A 130 -10.08 -22.67 -21.95
C ALA A 130 -9.45 -21.32 -22.23
N VAL A 131 -9.14 -21.09 -23.50
CA VAL A 131 -8.77 -19.79 -24.04
C VAL A 131 -9.95 -18.85 -23.79
N GLY A 132 -10.02 -18.34 -22.56
CA GLY A 132 -11.04 -17.42 -22.11
C GLY A 132 -10.73 -16.02 -22.59
N LEU A 133 -11.75 -15.19 -22.58
CA LEU A 133 -11.74 -13.78 -23.03
C LEU A 133 -10.54 -12.96 -22.51
N PHE A 134 -10.05 -13.24 -21.29
CA PHE A 134 -8.87 -12.59 -20.72
C PHE A 134 -7.54 -13.00 -21.39
N GLY A 135 -7.42 -14.23 -21.89
CA GLY A 135 -6.25 -14.66 -22.68
C GLY A 135 -6.14 -13.93 -24.02
N ARG A 136 -7.28 -13.50 -24.60
CA ARG A 136 -7.29 -12.66 -25.81
C ARG A 136 -6.97 -11.19 -25.52
N LEU A 137 -7.22 -10.72 -24.30
CA LEU A 137 -6.92 -9.35 -23.88
C LEU A 137 -5.46 -9.17 -23.42
N PHE A 138 -4.87 -10.19 -22.79
CA PHE A 138 -3.47 -10.14 -22.34
C PHE A 138 -2.48 -10.80 -23.32
N GLY A 139 -2.94 -11.69 -24.21
CA GLY A 139 -2.10 -12.38 -25.19
C GLY A 139 -1.90 -11.64 -26.52
N GLN A 140 -2.61 -10.53 -26.77
CA GLN A 140 -2.43 -9.73 -27.99
C GLN A 140 -1.13 -8.91 -27.96
N ARG A 141 -0.60 -8.57 -26.77
CA ARG A 141 0.62 -7.75 -26.66
C ARG A 141 1.92 -8.52 -26.87
N GLU A 142 1.95 -9.82 -26.58
CA GLU A 142 3.14 -10.66 -26.86
C GLU A 142 3.20 -11.12 -28.32
N ALA A 143 2.05 -11.29 -29.00
CA ALA A 143 2.03 -11.64 -30.42
C ALA A 143 2.49 -10.49 -31.33
N GLU A 144 2.27 -9.23 -30.94
CA GLU A 144 2.75 -8.06 -31.69
C GLU A 144 4.25 -7.81 -31.52
N VAL A 145 4.82 -8.11 -30.35
CA VAL A 145 6.26 -7.95 -30.11
C VAL A 145 7.07 -9.08 -30.77
N ALA A 146 6.54 -10.29 -30.85
CA ALA A 146 7.22 -11.39 -31.56
C ALA A 146 7.11 -11.30 -33.10
N ALA A 147 6.07 -10.65 -33.63
CA ALA A 147 5.89 -10.48 -35.08
C ALA A 147 6.60 -9.24 -35.66
N SER A 148 6.96 -8.25 -34.83
CA SER A 148 7.61 -7.02 -35.29
C SER A 148 9.15 -7.08 -35.30
N VAL A 149 9.78 -8.06 -34.65
CA VAL A 149 11.26 -8.18 -34.62
C VAL A 149 11.80 -9.04 -35.77
N ALA A 150 10.95 -9.70 -36.55
CA ALA A 150 11.38 -10.70 -37.55
C ALA A 150 11.39 -10.24 -39.03
N VAL A 151 11.04 -8.98 -39.37
CA VAL A 151 10.84 -8.61 -40.79
C VAL A 151 11.62 -7.39 -41.31
N MET A 152 12.18 -6.49 -40.50
CA MET A 152 12.89 -5.33 -41.08
C MET A 152 14.14 -4.92 -40.31
N ASP A 153 15.26 -5.59 -40.58
CA ASP A 153 16.52 -4.86 -40.75
C ASP A 153 17.47 -5.64 -41.70
N THR A 154 17.14 -5.60 -42.99
CA THR A 154 18.11 -5.82 -44.05
C THR A 154 17.91 -4.73 -45.10
N ALA A 155 18.99 -4.01 -45.38
CA ALA A 155 19.26 -3.15 -46.56
C ALA A 155 19.35 -1.63 -46.34
N VAL A 156 20.52 -1.24 -45.85
CA VAL A 156 21.44 -0.17 -46.29
C VAL A 156 21.12 0.53 -47.63
N ALA A 157 21.06 1.87 -47.62
CA ALA A 157 21.82 2.85 -48.42
C ALA A 157 21.03 4.10 -48.89
N GLU A 158 21.55 5.26 -48.48
CA GLU A 158 21.35 6.69 -48.82
C GLU A 158 21.63 7.07 -50.32
N PRO A 159 21.58 8.35 -50.82
CA PRO A 159 21.52 9.68 -50.15
C PRO A 159 20.75 10.86 -50.87
N LEU A 160 20.90 12.08 -50.31
CA LEU A 160 20.82 13.49 -50.86
C LEU A 160 19.42 14.18 -50.90
N ASP A 161 19.20 15.44 -50.51
CA ASP A 161 19.98 16.53 -49.88
C ASP A 161 19.04 17.72 -49.53
N ALA A 162 19.53 18.66 -48.69
CA ALA A 162 19.15 20.08 -48.52
C ALA A 162 17.80 20.43 -47.82
N ASP A 163 17.67 21.41 -46.90
CA ASP A 163 18.58 22.38 -46.26
C ASP A 163 17.80 23.14 -45.13
N SER A 164 18.54 23.83 -44.26
CA SER A 164 18.15 25.04 -43.48
C SER A 164 17.37 24.93 -42.15
N GLN A 165 18.14 24.75 -41.07
CA GLN A 165 18.39 25.69 -39.96
C GLN A 165 17.31 26.62 -39.33
N VAL A 166 17.29 26.56 -37.99
CA VAL A 166 17.19 27.65 -36.98
C VAL A 166 15.80 28.27 -36.69
N ALA A 167 15.32 28.08 -35.45
CA ALA A 167 15.11 29.18 -34.48
C ALA A 167 14.38 28.67 -33.22
N GLN A 168 14.96 28.97 -32.05
CA GLN A 168 14.27 29.00 -30.77
C GLN A 168 13.25 30.14 -30.77
N GLU A 169 12.02 29.93 -30.30
CA GLU A 169 11.31 31.02 -29.63
C GLU A 169 10.33 30.54 -28.55
N THR A 170 10.41 31.26 -27.45
CA THR A 170 9.67 31.25 -26.19
C THR A 170 8.16 31.33 -26.31
N ALA A 171 7.42 30.77 -25.35
CA ALA A 171 6.35 31.50 -24.66
C ALA A 171 5.82 30.73 -23.45
N ALA A 172 5.98 31.35 -22.28
CA ALA A 172 5.33 30.99 -21.03
C ALA A 172 3.81 31.21 -21.12
N VAL A 173 3.03 30.32 -20.50
CA VAL A 173 1.61 30.55 -20.20
C VAL A 173 1.41 30.35 -18.70
N ALA A 174 1.10 31.46 -18.02
CA ALA A 174 0.49 31.52 -16.70
C ALA A 174 -0.95 32.10 -16.87
N PRO A 175 -1.75 32.23 -15.81
CA PRO A 175 -2.78 31.28 -15.40
C PRO A 175 -4.22 31.79 -15.66
N ALA A 176 -5.16 30.85 -15.60
CA ALA A 176 -6.59 31.09 -15.77
C ALA A 176 -7.25 31.71 -14.51
N THR A 177 -8.07 32.74 -14.74
CA THR A 177 -8.98 33.36 -13.75
C THR A 177 -10.41 32.89 -14.05
N PRO A 178 -11.26 32.57 -13.04
CA PRO A 178 -12.62 32.09 -13.26
C PRO A 178 -13.62 33.22 -13.53
N PRO A 179 -14.75 32.95 -14.23
CA PRO A 179 -15.74 33.96 -14.57
C PRO A 179 -16.76 34.20 -13.46
N SER A 180 -17.08 35.48 -13.24
CA SER A 180 -18.23 35.99 -12.48
C SER A 180 -19.47 36.01 -13.38
N LEU A 181 -20.54 35.37 -12.93
CA LEU A 181 -21.88 35.45 -13.53
C LEU A 181 -22.65 36.61 -12.89
N GLY A 182 -23.20 37.51 -13.72
CA GLY A 182 -24.17 38.52 -13.33
C GLY A 182 -25.47 38.36 -14.13
N ALA A 183 -26.59 38.42 -13.43
CA ALA A 183 -27.97 38.71 -13.86
C ALA A 183 -28.79 38.70 -12.56
N GLU A 184 -29.64 39.65 -12.20
CA GLU A 184 -30.23 40.86 -12.79
C GLU A 184 -30.47 41.85 -11.64
#